data_AF-A0A6P4C193-F1
#
_entry.id   AF-A0A6P4C193-F1
#
_cell.length_a   1.000
_cell.length_b   1.000
_cell.length_c   1.000
_cell.angle_alpha   90.00
_cell.angle_beta   90.00
_cell.angle_gamma   90.00
#
_symmetry.space_group_name_H-M   'P 1'
#
loop_
_entity.id
_entity.type
_entity.pdbx_description
1 polymer ?
#
loop_
_entity_poly.entity_id
_entity_poly.type
_entity_poly.pdbx_seq_one_letter_code
_entity_poly.pdbx_strand_id
1 'polypeptide(L)'
;FTTTSPSSLNPLSNPNPNGTFTRLQNYPETPPSPDPTLPIPVLSKDLTIDQSKHTWARIYLPHQALNTPPNHPKLPLIVFYHGGGFIFYHANSTYFHDFCVRMANATQSVVVSVDYRLAPEHRLPAAYEDSVQALHWIRASNDLWLAHADFSRCYLMEESVGGNIAYNAGLRAAAEADQIRPLKIKGMILIQPFFGGKKRTPSELRLAKDLKRVRVRKVIG
;
A
#
# COMPACT_ATOMS: atom_id res chain seq x y z
N PHE A 1 20.65 19.47 -6.02
CA PHE A 1 20.55 18.87 -7.35
C PHE A 1 21.94 18.75 -7.94
N THR A 2 22.63 17.65 -7.67
CA THR A 2 23.92 17.33 -8.29
C THR A 2 23.70 16.14 -9.21
N THR A 3 24.13 16.32 -10.45
CA THR A 3 23.93 15.46 -11.62
C THR A 3 24.57 14.09 -11.42
N THR A 4 23.75 13.05 -11.31
CA THR A 4 24.18 11.67 -11.54
C THR A 4 24.24 11.38 -13.04
N SER A 5 25.32 10.73 -13.48
CA SER A 5 25.56 10.27 -14.85
C SER A 5 24.32 9.64 -15.51
N PRO A 6 24.09 9.85 -16.84
CA PRO A 6 22.89 9.36 -17.56
C PRO A 6 22.76 7.83 -17.64
N SER A 7 23.76 7.07 -17.17
CA SER A 7 23.90 5.63 -17.43
C SER A 7 23.41 4.71 -16.29
N SER A 8 22.60 5.24 -15.37
CA SER A 8 21.97 4.45 -14.29
C SER A 8 20.48 4.77 -14.10
N LEU A 9 19.79 5.18 -15.18
CA LEU A 9 18.34 5.32 -15.16
C LEU A 9 17.70 3.94 -15.02
N ASN A 10 16.79 3.83 -14.06
CA ASN A 10 15.97 2.63 -13.86
C ASN A 10 15.22 2.34 -15.19
N PRO A 11 15.34 1.16 -15.81
CA PRO A 11 14.71 0.85 -17.11
C PRO A 11 13.17 0.94 -17.10
N LEU A 12 12.57 1.16 -15.93
CA LEU A 12 11.14 1.19 -15.68
C LEU A 12 10.52 2.60 -15.82
N SER A 13 11.33 3.65 -16.05
CA SER A 13 10.84 5.02 -16.16
C SER A 13 11.81 5.98 -16.84
N ASN A 14 11.25 6.93 -17.62
CA ASN A 14 12.00 8.08 -18.11
C ASN A 14 11.50 9.37 -17.46
N PRO A 15 12.35 10.09 -16.70
CA PRO A 15 12.05 11.46 -16.32
C PRO A 15 12.06 12.33 -17.59
N ASN A 16 10.99 13.08 -17.81
CA ASN A 16 10.88 13.99 -18.94
C ASN A 16 11.64 15.30 -18.65
N PRO A 17 12.15 16.02 -19.67
CA PRO A 17 12.90 17.27 -19.47
C PRO A 17 12.15 18.36 -18.70
N ASN A 18 10.82 18.32 -18.71
CA ASN A 18 9.94 19.26 -18.00
C ASN A 18 9.64 18.86 -16.54
N GLY A 19 10.31 17.83 -16.00
CA GLY A 19 10.12 17.36 -14.62
C GLY A 19 8.90 16.45 -14.40
N THR A 20 8.14 16.14 -15.46
CA THR A 20 7.10 15.10 -15.44
C THR A 20 7.71 13.71 -15.58
N PHE A 21 6.90 12.68 -15.35
CA PHE A 21 7.34 11.30 -15.30
C PHE A 21 6.44 10.42 -16.16
N THR A 22 7.02 9.70 -17.12
CA THR A 22 6.29 8.73 -17.93
C THR A 22 6.49 7.33 -17.35
N ARG A 23 5.40 6.70 -16.92
CA ARG A 23 5.37 5.28 -16.51
C ARG A 23 5.28 4.42 -17.76
N LEU A 24 6.41 3.84 -18.18
CA LEU A 24 6.51 3.05 -19.43
C LEU A 24 6.13 1.59 -19.23
N GLN A 25 6.16 1.11 -18.00
CA GLN A 25 5.80 -0.26 -17.66
C GLN A 25 4.34 -0.34 -17.22
N ASN A 26 3.56 -1.10 -17.97
CA ASN A 26 2.24 -1.53 -17.54
C ASN A 26 2.42 -2.72 -16.61
N TYR A 27 2.08 -2.54 -15.33
CA TYR A 27 2.00 -3.65 -14.39
C TYR A 27 0.64 -4.32 -14.54
N PRO A 28 0.56 -5.66 -14.44
CA PRO A 28 -0.72 -6.35 -14.48
C PRO A 28 -1.60 -5.91 -13.30
N GLU A 29 -2.89 -5.76 -13.58
CA GLU A 29 -3.92 -5.42 -12.61
C GLU A 29 -4.94 -6.53 -12.54
N THR A 30 -5.44 -6.82 -11.34
CA THR A 30 -6.47 -7.84 -11.14
C THR A 30 -7.81 -7.15 -10.89
N PRO A 31 -8.91 -7.52 -11.56
CA PRO A 31 -10.24 -6.99 -11.25
C PRO A 31 -10.73 -7.45 -9.86
N PRO A 32 -11.64 -6.72 -9.21
CA PRO A 32 -12.26 -7.19 -7.98
C PRO A 32 -13.15 -8.42 -8.25
N SER A 33 -13.31 -9.28 -7.25
CA SER A 33 -14.16 -10.47 -7.30
C SER A 33 -15.17 -10.45 -6.14
N PRO A 34 -16.31 -9.74 -6.28
CA PRO A 34 -17.25 -9.54 -5.18
C PRO A 34 -18.32 -10.64 -5.06
N ASP A 35 -18.48 -11.46 -6.09
CA ASP A 35 -19.54 -12.47 -6.17
C ASP A 35 -19.31 -13.59 -5.15
N PRO A 36 -20.20 -13.73 -4.15
CA PRO A 36 -20.05 -14.74 -3.09
C PRO A 36 -20.32 -16.16 -3.59
N THR A 37 -20.79 -16.36 -4.82
CA THR A 37 -20.99 -17.70 -5.39
C THR A 37 -19.69 -18.30 -5.92
N LEU A 38 -18.65 -17.49 -6.11
CA LEU A 38 -17.36 -17.95 -6.62
C LEU A 38 -16.62 -18.80 -5.58
N PRO A 39 -16.02 -19.94 -5.97
CA PRO A 39 -15.29 -20.82 -5.05
C PRO A 39 -13.88 -20.28 -4.74
N ILE A 40 -13.79 -19.01 -4.31
CA ILE A 40 -12.53 -18.32 -3.98
C ILE A 40 -12.44 -18.06 -2.47
N PRO A 41 -11.23 -18.10 -1.88
CA PRO A 41 -11.06 -18.00 -0.42
C PRO A 41 -11.33 -16.58 0.12
N VAL A 42 -11.21 -15.55 -0.72
CA VAL A 42 -11.31 -14.14 -0.34
C VAL A 42 -12.05 -13.40 -1.45
N LEU A 43 -13.07 -12.66 -1.07
CA LEU A 43 -13.80 -11.77 -1.94
C LEU A 43 -13.12 -10.41 -1.96
N SER A 44 -13.21 -9.68 -3.07
CA SER A 44 -12.67 -8.31 -3.18
C SER A 44 -13.64 -7.35 -3.87
N LYS A 45 -13.66 -6.09 -3.43
CA LYS A 45 -14.43 -5.01 -4.08
C LYS A 45 -13.74 -3.66 -3.91
N ASP A 46 -14.01 -2.75 -4.84
CA ASP A 46 -13.43 -1.42 -4.87
C ASP A 46 -14.45 -0.38 -4.43
N LEU A 47 -14.05 0.55 -3.56
CA LEU A 47 -14.89 1.66 -3.10
C LEU A 47 -14.12 2.98 -3.19
N THR A 48 -14.79 4.02 -3.68
CA THR A 48 -14.25 5.38 -3.70
C THR A 48 -14.13 5.94 -2.28
N ILE A 49 -12.97 6.54 -1.98
CA ILE A 49 -12.74 7.29 -0.74
C ILE A 49 -13.02 8.78 -0.98
N ASP A 50 -12.39 9.35 -2.01
CA ASP A 50 -12.55 10.76 -2.38
C ASP A 50 -12.48 10.90 -3.90
N GLN A 51 -13.63 11.22 -4.50
CA GLN A 51 -13.78 11.38 -5.94
C GLN A 51 -12.91 12.53 -6.48
N SER A 52 -12.73 13.61 -5.73
CA SER A 52 -11.98 14.79 -6.17
C SER A 52 -10.47 14.54 -6.24
N LYS A 53 -9.99 13.57 -5.46
CA LYS A 53 -8.59 13.15 -5.42
C LYS A 53 -8.32 11.87 -6.19
N HIS A 54 -9.38 11.26 -6.75
CA HIS A 54 -9.34 9.94 -7.38
C HIS A 54 -8.74 8.87 -6.45
N THR A 55 -9.01 8.95 -5.15
CA THR A 55 -8.56 7.95 -4.17
C THR A 55 -9.67 6.95 -3.89
N TRP A 56 -9.28 5.69 -3.75
CA TRP A 56 -10.19 4.58 -3.55
C TRP A 56 -9.49 3.49 -2.72
N ALA A 57 -10.22 2.47 -2.30
CA ALA A 57 -9.63 1.32 -1.66
C ALA A 57 -10.27 0.01 -2.14
N ARG A 58 -9.46 -1.05 -2.15
CA ARG A 58 -9.93 -2.42 -2.30
C ARG A 58 -10.14 -3.05 -0.94
N ILE A 59 -11.36 -3.49 -0.66
CA ILE A 59 -11.68 -4.28 0.53
C ILE A 59 -11.54 -5.76 0.17
N TYR A 60 -10.88 -6.52 1.04
CA TYR A 60 -10.77 -7.96 0.98
C TYR A 60 -11.47 -8.57 2.20
N LEU A 61 -12.37 -9.53 1.94
CA LEU A 61 -13.14 -10.21 2.96
C LEU A 61 -12.91 -11.72 2.83
N PRO A 62 -12.40 -12.42 3.87
CA PRO A 62 -12.37 -13.89 3.87
C PRO A 62 -13.76 -14.44 3.63
N HIS A 63 -13.91 -15.33 2.65
CA HIS A 63 -15.22 -15.79 2.17
C HIS A 63 -16.10 -16.32 3.32
N GLN A 64 -15.50 -17.10 4.21
CA GLN A 64 -16.18 -17.68 5.38
C GLN A 64 -16.81 -16.66 6.33
N ALA A 65 -16.37 -15.39 6.30
CA ALA A 65 -16.96 -14.31 7.11
C ALA A 65 -18.44 -14.06 6.75
N LEU A 66 -18.85 -14.29 5.50
CA LEU A 66 -20.24 -14.12 5.06
C LEU A 66 -21.20 -15.15 5.68
N ASN A 67 -20.68 -16.33 6.01
CA ASN A 67 -21.46 -17.42 6.60
C ASN A 67 -21.43 -17.40 8.15
N THR A 68 -20.80 -16.38 8.72
CA THR A 68 -20.58 -16.28 10.15
C THR A 68 -21.82 -15.66 10.83
N PRO A 69 -22.36 -16.25 11.91
CA PRO A 69 -23.52 -15.70 12.61
C PRO A 69 -23.26 -14.30 13.19
N PRO A 70 -24.30 -13.46 13.37
CA PRO A 70 -24.14 -12.09 13.89
C PRO A 70 -23.46 -11.97 15.26
N ASN A 71 -23.54 -13.02 16.09
CA ASN A 71 -22.97 -13.05 17.43
C ASN A 71 -21.52 -13.54 17.48
N HIS A 72 -20.93 -13.91 16.35
CA HIS A 72 -19.55 -14.35 16.29
C HIS A 72 -18.60 -13.15 16.38
N PRO A 73 -17.38 -13.32 16.95
CA PRO A 73 -16.37 -12.27 16.93
C PRO A 73 -16.11 -11.75 15.51
N LYS A 74 -16.19 -10.42 15.36
CA LYS A 74 -15.75 -9.70 14.16
C LYS A 74 -14.25 -9.90 13.93
N LEU A 75 -13.80 -9.83 12.68
CA LEU A 75 -12.42 -10.07 12.29
C LEU A 75 -11.51 -8.86 12.58
N PRO A 76 -10.20 -9.03 12.82
CA PRO A 76 -9.28 -7.88 12.84
C PRO A 76 -9.34 -7.10 11.52
N LEU A 77 -9.01 -5.82 11.59
CA LEU A 77 -8.90 -4.94 10.43
C LEU A 77 -7.44 -4.64 10.12
N ILE A 78 -7.03 -4.82 8.88
CA ILE A 78 -5.72 -4.41 8.38
C ILE A 78 -5.91 -3.33 7.33
N VAL A 79 -5.36 -2.14 7.56
CA VAL A 79 -5.28 -1.08 6.55
C VAL A 79 -3.94 -1.20 5.87
N PHE A 80 -3.93 -1.55 4.59
CA PHE A 80 -2.74 -1.84 3.82
C PHE A 80 -2.38 -0.69 2.87
N TYR A 81 -1.10 -0.33 2.84
CA TYR A 81 -0.53 0.66 1.91
C TYR A 81 0.52 -0.02 1.03
N HIS A 82 0.32 0.02 -0.28
CA HIS A 82 1.20 -0.65 -1.22
C HIS A 82 2.59 0.00 -1.33
N GLY A 83 3.57 -0.73 -1.85
CA GLY A 83 4.90 -0.21 -2.17
C GLY A 83 4.94 0.51 -3.51
N GLY A 84 6.15 0.79 -4.03
CA GLY A 84 6.32 1.39 -5.38
C GLY A 84 7.03 2.73 -5.44
N GLY A 85 7.78 3.11 -4.41
CA GLY A 85 8.59 4.33 -4.45
C GLY A 85 7.78 5.62 -4.42
N PHE A 86 6.50 5.56 -4.01
CA PHE A 86 5.49 6.61 -4.15
C PHE A 86 5.10 6.93 -5.60
N ILE A 87 5.69 6.26 -6.59
CA ILE A 87 5.57 6.62 -8.00
C ILE A 87 4.99 5.50 -8.86
N PHE A 88 4.90 4.27 -8.34
CA PHE A 88 4.40 3.08 -9.04
C PHE A 88 3.33 2.34 -8.24
N TYR A 89 2.64 1.46 -8.98
CA TYR A 89 1.62 0.52 -8.52
C TYR A 89 0.34 1.19 -8.02
N HIS A 90 -0.65 0.33 -7.82
CA HIS A 90 -1.99 0.61 -7.38
C HIS A 90 -2.47 -0.50 -6.44
N ALA A 91 -3.55 -0.25 -5.70
CA ALA A 91 -4.18 -1.24 -4.83
C ALA A 91 -4.70 -2.48 -5.60
N ASN A 92 -4.94 -2.37 -6.92
CA ASN A 92 -5.32 -3.48 -7.80
C ASN A 92 -4.14 -4.11 -8.56
N SER A 93 -2.91 -3.61 -8.41
CA SER A 93 -1.75 -4.24 -9.04
C SER A 93 -1.65 -5.70 -8.59
N THR A 94 -1.56 -6.65 -9.53
CA THR A 94 -1.71 -8.09 -9.26
C THR A 94 -0.80 -8.58 -8.13
N TYR A 95 0.44 -8.08 -8.08
CA TYR A 95 1.38 -8.39 -6.99
C TYR A 95 0.82 -8.08 -5.59
N PHE A 96 0.26 -6.87 -5.40
CA PHE A 96 -0.32 -6.45 -4.13
C PHE A 96 -1.70 -7.05 -3.90
N HIS A 97 -2.46 -7.28 -4.97
CA HIS A 97 -3.73 -8.00 -4.89
C HIS A 97 -3.55 -9.41 -4.32
N ASP A 98 -2.65 -10.20 -4.92
CA ASP A 98 -2.38 -11.57 -4.48
C ASP A 98 -1.80 -11.60 -3.05
N PHE A 99 -1.00 -10.59 -2.70
CA PHE A 99 -0.51 -10.42 -1.34
C PHE A 99 -1.65 -10.19 -0.34
N CYS A 100 -2.58 -9.28 -0.65
CA CYS A 100 -3.73 -9.00 0.20
C CYS A 100 -4.68 -10.19 0.33
N VAL A 101 -4.91 -10.94 -0.76
CA VAL A 101 -5.69 -12.19 -0.73
C VAL A 101 -5.05 -13.21 0.21
N ARG A 102 -3.75 -13.48 0.05
CA ARG A 102 -3.04 -14.43 0.94
C ARG A 102 -3.07 -13.97 2.39
N MET A 103 -2.86 -12.67 2.62
CA MET A 103 -2.87 -12.07 3.96
C MET A 103 -4.25 -12.18 4.61
N ALA A 104 -5.32 -11.77 3.94
CA ALA A 104 -6.69 -11.85 4.46
C ALA A 104 -7.06 -13.28 4.82
N ASN A 105 -6.73 -14.25 3.95
CA ASN A 105 -7.00 -15.66 4.18
C ASN A 105 -6.16 -16.25 5.35
N ALA A 106 -4.86 -15.94 5.42
CA ALA A 106 -4.00 -16.49 6.45
C ALA A 106 -4.28 -15.92 7.85
N THR A 107 -4.62 -14.62 7.92
CA THR A 107 -4.82 -13.90 9.18
C THR A 107 -6.28 -13.83 9.61
N GLN A 108 -7.20 -14.29 8.75
CA GLN A 108 -8.65 -14.16 8.96
C GLN A 108 -9.04 -12.74 9.36
N SER A 109 -8.63 -11.79 8.53
CA SER A 109 -8.81 -10.35 8.74
C SER A 109 -9.48 -9.71 7.53
N VAL A 110 -10.26 -8.65 7.78
CA VAL A 110 -10.68 -7.74 6.72
C VAL A 110 -9.49 -6.87 6.36
N VAL A 111 -9.16 -6.78 5.07
CA VAL A 111 -8.05 -5.92 4.60
C VAL A 111 -8.63 -4.79 3.76
N VAL A 112 -8.19 -3.57 4.02
CA VAL A 112 -8.50 -2.37 3.22
C VAL A 112 -7.20 -1.88 2.59
N SER A 113 -7.00 -2.16 1.31
CA SER A 113 -5.83 -1.73 0.54
C SER A 113 -6.10 -0.37 -0.09
N VAL A 114 -5.40 0.67 0.37
CA VAL A 114 -5.64 2.06 -0.03
C VAL A 114 -4.86 2.39 -1.31
N ASP A 115 -5.55 2.94 -2.30
CA ASP A 115 -4.97 3.52 -3.52
C ASP A 115 -4.79 5.03 -3.31
N TYR A 116 -3.57 5.42 -2.94
CA TYR A 116 -3.20 6.80 -2.64
C TYR A 116 -2.60 7.50 -3.86
N ARG A 117 -2.59 8.84 -3.85
CA ARG A 117 -2.04 9.60 -4.98
C ARG A 117 -0.53 9.42 -5.13
N LEU A 118 -0.09 9.24 -6.37
CA LEU A 118 1.31 9.01 -6.72
C LEU A 118 2.07 10.32 -7.04
N ALA A 119 3.36 10.30 -6.75
CA ALA A 119 4.33 11.27 -7.22
C ALA A 119 4.81 10.93 -8.66
N PRO A 120 5.35 11.91 -9.40
CA PRO A 120 5.59 13.31 -9.01
C PRO A 120 4.37 14.24 -9.11
N GLU A 121 3.25 13.78 -9.65
CA GLU A 121 2.02 14.58 -9.81
C GLU A 121 1.51 15.07 -8.46
N HIS A 122 1.58 14.19 -7.45
CA HIS A 122 1.22 14.49 -6.07
C HIS A 122 2.37 14.11 -5.15
N ARG A 123 3.35 15.02 -5.03
CA ARG A 123 4.48 14.83 -4.12
C ARG A 123 4.00 14.71 -2.67
N LEU A 124 4.83 14.10 -1.82
CA LEU A 124 4.63 14.10 -0.38
C LEU A 124 4.41 15.56 0.11
N PRO A 125 3.43 15.80 1.00
CA PRO A 125 2.76 14.82 1.88
C PRO A 125 1.46 14.19 1.35
N ALA A 126 1.10 14.32 0.06
CA ALA A 126 -0.20 13.88 -0.47
C ALA A 126 -0.59 12.44 -0.07
N ALA A 127 0.30 11.46 -0.26
CA ALA A 127 0.04 10.07 0.12
C ALA A 127 -0.23 9.88 1.62
N TYR A 128 0.38 10.69 2.50
CA TYR A 128 0.12 10.63 3.94
C TYR A 128 -1.27 11.19 4.27
N GLU A 129 -1.68 12.26 3.59
CA GLU A 129 -3.01 12.85 3.76
C GLU A 129 -4.11 11.91 3.30
N ASP A 130 -3.92 11.26 2.14
CA ASP A 130 -4.86 10.27 1.61
C ASP A 130 -4.97 9.06 2.55
N SER A 131 -3.86 8.66 3.17
CA SER A 131 -3.83 7.55 4.13
C SER A 131 -4.55 7.86 5.43
N VAL A 132 -4.46 9.08 5.94
CA VAL A 132 -5.23 9.55 7.09
C VAL A 132 -6.71 9.70 6.71
N GLN A 133 -7.01 10.26 5.53
CA GLN A 133 -8.37 10.36 5.00
C GLN A 133 -9.02 8.99 4.88
N ALA A 134 -8.28 7.95 4.45
CA ALA A 134 -8.77 6.58 4.42
C ALA A 134 -9.19 6.07 5.81
N LEU A 135 -8.47 6.42 6.88
CA LEU A 135 -8.87 6.06 8.26
C LEU A 135 -10.17 6.75 8.69
N HIS A 136 -10.33 8.03 8.34
CA HIS A 136 -11.59 8.77 8.56
C HIS A 136 -12.74 8.21 7.72
N TRP A 137 -12.46 7.76 6.50
CA TRP A 137 -13.45 7.11 5.65
C TRP A 137 -13.87 5.74 6.22
N ILE A 138 -12.90 4.92 6.65
CA ILE A 138 -13.17 3.61 7.29
C ILE A 138 -14.06 3.80 8.52
N ARG A 139 -13.69 4.71 9.45
CA ARG A 139 -14.40 4.87 10.72
C ARG A 139 -15.85 5.36 10.55
N ALA A 140 -16.14 6.03 9.43
CA ALA A 140 -17.47 6.55 9.09
C ALA A 140 -18.24 5.64 8.11
N SER A 141 -17.64 4.54 7.64
CA SER A 141 -18.24 3.70 6.61
C SER A 141 -19.35 2.80 7.16
N ASN A 142 -20.46 2.74 6.43
CA ASN A 142 -21.56 1.80 6.66
C ASN A 142 -21.50 0.59 5.71
N ASP A 143 -20.33 0.32 5.12
CA ASP A 143 -20.17 -0.77 4.18
C ASP A 143 -20.40 -2.15 4.84
N LEU A 144 -21.15 -3.01 4.16
CA LEU A 144 -21.52 -4.34 4.68
C LEU A 144 -20.31 -5.24 4.95
N TRP A 145 -19.22 -5.11 4.19
CA TRP A 145 -18.02 -5.93 4.42
C TRP A 145 -17.20 -5.40 5.59
N LEU A 146 -17.12 -4.07 5.74
CA LEU A 146 -16.50 -3.45 6.91
C LEU A 146 -17.29 -3.72 8.20
N ALA A 147 -18.59 -4.02 8.12
CA ALA A 147 -19.36 -4.46 9.28
C ALA A 147 -18.83 -5.75 9.91
N HIS A 148 -18.13 -6.60 9.15
CA HIS A 148 -17.44 -7.81 9.67
C HIS A 148 -16.11 -7.50 10.36
N ALA A 149 -15.61 -6.26 10.28
CA ALA A 149 -14.35 -5.85 10.89
C ALA A 149 -14.55 -5.32 12.31
N ASP A 150 -13.65 -5.69 13.20
CA ASP A 150 -13.53 -5.20 14.56
C ASP A 150 -12.65 -3.96 14.57
N PHE A 151 -13.28 -2.79 14.61
CA PHE A 151 -12.60 -1.51 14.60
C PHE A 151 -11.75 -1.28 15.86
N SER A 152 -11.93 -2.08 16.93
CA SER A 152 -11.08 -2.04 18.11
C SER A 152 -9.75 -2.79 17.93
N ARG A 153 -9.60 -3.56 16.85
CA ARG A 153 -8.42 -4.35 16.48
C ARG A 153 -7.93 -3.98 15.07
N CYS A 154 -7.61 -2.70 14.89
CA CYS A 154 -7.08 -2.18 13.63
C CYS A 154 -5.54 -2.21 13.63
N TYR A 155 -4.93 -2.64 12.52
CA TYR A 155 -3.49 -2.64 12.31
C TYR A 155 -3.18 -1.90 11.01
N LEU A 156 -2.16 -1.06 11.03
CA LEU A 156 -1.64 -0.45 9.81
C LEU A 156 -0.53 -1.35 9.26
N MET A 157 -0.55 -1.64 7.97
CA MET A 157 0.42 -2.53 7.36
C MET A 157 0.86 -1.99 6.00
N GLU A 158 2.08 -2.35 5.63
CA GLU A 158 2.71 -1.82 4.45
C GLU A 158 3.85 -2.70 3.92
N GLU A 159 4.20 -2.47 2.67
CA GLU A 159 5.34 -3.09 2.00
C GLU A 159 6.25 -2.02 1.39
N SER A 160 7.55 -2.11 1.64
CA SER A 160 8.59 -1.24 1.08
C SER A 160 8.34 0.24 1.33
N VAL A 161 7.92 0.97 0.32
CA VAL A 161 7.71 2.42 0.41
C VAL A 161 6.42 2.79 1.13
N GLY A 162 5.47 1.85 1.16
CA GLY A 162 4.36 1.90 2.09
C GLY A 162 4.89 2.14 3.50
N GLY A 163 6.03 1.52 3.87
CA GLY A 163 6.93 1.74 5.02
C GLY A 163 6.88 3.09 5.75
N ASN A 164 6.89 4.11 4.92
CA ASN A 164 7.00 5.49 5.33
C ASN A 164 5.61 6.11 5.54
N ILE A 165 4.62 5.63 4.80
CA ILE A 165 3.21 6.00 4.88
C ILE A 165 2.59 5.53 6.19
N ALA A 166 2.60 4.24 6.57
CA ALA A 166 1.94 3.85 7.83
C ALA A 166 2.65 4.44 9.04
N TYR A 167 3.97 4.64 8.98
CA TYR A 167 4.68 5.38 10.02
C TYR A 167 4.15 6.82 10.16
N ASN A 168 4.12 7.60 9.09
CA ASN A 168 3.67 9.00 9.14
C ASN A 168 2.15 9.14 9.38
N ALA A 169 1.33 8.29 8.73
CA ALA A 169 -0.10 8.23 8.96
C ALA A 169 -0.43 7.77 10.38
N GLY A 170 0.32 6.80 10.91
CA GLY A 170 0.20 6.33 12.30
C GLY A 170 0.51 7.43 13.32
N LEU A 171 1.59 8.20 13.11
CA LEU A 171 1.90 9.36 13.96
C LEU A 171 0.78 10.42 13.93
N ARG A 172 0.26 10.73 12.75
CA ARG A 172 -0.86 11.68 12.59
C ARG A 172 -2.12 11.15 13.25
N ALA A 173 -2.50 9.91 12.96
CA ALA A 173 -3.66 9.24 13.54
C ALA A 173 -3.57 9.12 15.06
N ALA A 174 -2.37 8.94 15.63
CA ALA A 174 -2.16 8.94 17.08
C ALA A 174 -2.40 10.33 17.69
N ALA A 175 -2.00 11.41 17.00
CA ALA A 175 -2.25 12.78 17.45
C ALA A 175 -3.74 13.16 17.42
N GLU A 176 -4.54 12.53 16.55
CA GLU A 176 -5.99 12.74 16.42
C GLU A 176 -6.82 11.49 16.76
N ALA A 177 -6.31 10.63 17.65
CA ALA A 177 -6.89 9.31 17.94
C ALA A 177 -8.38 9.36 18.33
N ASP A 178 -8.81 10.43 18.99
CA ASP A 178 -10.23 10.63 19.35
C ASP A 178 -11.12 10.93 18.16
N GLN A 179 -10.57 11.55 17.10
CA GLN A 179 -11.31 11.91 15.89
C GLN A 179 -11.58 10.69 14.99
N ILE A 180 -10.76 9.65 15.07
CA ILE A 180 -10.95 8.42 14.28
C ILE A 180 -11.77 7.35 15.00
N ARG A 181 -12.24 7.61 16.23
CA ARG A 181 -13.13 6.66 16.93
C ARG A 181 -14.39 6.35 16.10
N PRO A 182 -14.87 5.09 16.11
CA PRO A 182 -14.49 4.00 17.02
C PRO A 182 -13.24 3.19 16.61
N LEU A 183 -12.55 3.58 15.54
CA LEU A 183 -11.33 2.92 15.06
C LEU A 183 -10.18 3.07 16.07
N LYS A 184 -9.60 1.96 16.52
CA LYS A 184 -8.45 1.91 17.44
C LYS A 184 -7.31 1.16 16.79
N ILE A 185 -6.25 1.88 16.47
CA ILE A 185 -5.01 1.31 15.94
C ILE A 185 -4.27 0.61 17.09
N LYS A 186 -3.99 -0.68 16.93
CA LYS A 186 -3.34 -1.55 17.92
C LYS A 186 -1.88 -1.84 17.62
N GLY A 187 -1.45 -1.61 16.38
CA GLY A 187 -0.06 -1.80 15.99
C GLY A 187 0.17 -1.44 14.53
N MET A 188 1.43 -1.49 14.15
CA MET A 188 1.87 -1.30 12.78
C MET A 188 2.82 -2.43 12.35
N ILE A 189 2.70 -2.87 11.11
CA ILE A 189 3.50 -3.95 10.51
C ILE A 189 4.27 -3.36 9.32
N LEU A 190 5.55 -3.04 9.55
CA LEU A 190 6.39 -2.35 8.56
C LEU A 190 7.31 -3.36 7.85
N ILE A 191 6.96 -3.80 6.64
CA ILE A 191 7.81 -4.72 5.86
C ILE A 191 8.79 -3.90 5.03
N GLN A 192 10.09 -4.01 5.34
CA GLN A 192 11.21 -3.34 4.65
C GLN A 192 11.02 -1.82 4.41
N PRO A 193 10.75 -1.03 5.47
CA PRO A 193 10.27 0.34 5.29
C PRO A 193 11.30 1.25 4.63
N PHE A 194 10.84 2.03 3.64
CA PHE A 194 11.68 2.91 2.84
C PHE A 194 12.01 4.21 3.58
N PHE A 195 13.20 4.24 4.15
CA PHE A 195 13.81 5.43 4.73
C PHE A 195 15.13 5.75 4.03
N GLY A 196 15.46 7.04 4.01
CA GLY A 196 16.71 7.53 3.43
C GLY A 196 17.21 8.76 4.15
N GLY A 197 18.42 9.17 3.81
CA GLY A 197 19.04 10.36 4.38
C GLY A 197 20.09 10.96 3.45
N LYS A 198 20.53 12.18 3.76
CA LYS A 198 21.57 12.86 2.96
C LYS A 198 22.91 12.11 2.98
N LYS A 199 23.25 11.49 4.11
CA LYS A 199 24.46 10.69 4.27
C LYS A 199 24.17 9.24 3.90
N ARG A 200 25.00 8.66 3.04
CA ARG A 200 24.91 7.24 2.72
C ARG A 200 25.28 6.39 3.94
N THR A 201 24.48 5.36 4.18
CA THR A 201 24.73 4.35 5.19
C THR A 201 25.80 3.34 4.71
N PRO A 202 26.42 2.60 5.62
CA PRO A 202 27.37 1.54 5.24
C PRO A 202 26.76 0.47 4.33
N SER A 203 25.48 0.11 4.47
CA SER A 203 24.81 -0.86 3.60
C SER A 203 24.65 -0.34 2.17
N GLU A 204 24.26 0.92 1.99
CA GLU A 204 24.17 1.57 0.67
C GLU A 204 25.55 1.66 0.00
N LEU A 205 26.60 1.94 0.77
CA LEU A 205 27.97 1.97 0.26
C LEU A 205 28.46 0.57 -0.18
N ARG A 206 28.08 -0.50 0.53
CA ARG A 206 28.39 -1.88 0.12
C ARG A 206 27.67 -2.24 -1.19
N LEU A 207 26.36 -1.98 -1.27
CA LEU A 207 25.57 -2.23 -2.48
C LEU A 207 26.17 -1.52 -3.70
N ALA A 208 26.57 -0.25 -3.55
CA ALA A 208 27.20 0.51 -4.64
C ALA A 208 28.55 -0.07 -5.10
N LYS A 209 29.28 -0.78 -4.22
CA LYS A 209 30.52 -1.48 -4.57
C LYS A 209 30.23 -2.82 -5.26
N ASP A 210 29.20 -3.54 -4.83
CA ASP A 210 28.82 -4.83 -5.40
C ASP A 210 28.23 -4.68 -6.81
N LEU A 211 27.42 -3.64 -7.06
CA LEU A 211 26.93 -3.31 -8.40
C LEU A 211 28.06 -2.96 -9.40
N LYS A 212 29.20 -2.46 -8.90
CA LYS A 212 30.40 -2.24 -9.73
C LYS A 212 31.14 -3.54 -10.05
N ARG A 213 31.04 -4.58 -9.19
CA ARG A 213 31.66 -5.90 -9.41
C ARG A 213 30.92 -6.75 -10.43
N VAL A 214 29.61 -6.58 -10.57
CA VAL A 214 28.78 -7.31 -11.56
C VAL A 214 29.00 -6.81 -13.01
N ARG A 215 29.69 -5.68 -13.22
CA ARG A 215 30.01 -5.15 -14.57
C ARG A 215 31.29 -5.71 -15.22
N VAL A 216 31.87 -6.81 -14.73
CA VAL A 216 33.03 -7.45 -15.39
C VAL A 216 32.73 -8.92 -15.70
N ARG A 217 32.21 -9.16 -16.91
CA ARG A 217 32.57 -10.26 -17.81
C ARG A 217 31.84 -10.05 -19.14
N LYS A 218 32.38 -9.14 -19.96
CA LYS A 218 32.20 -9.23 -21.41
C LYS A 218 33.15 -10.35 -21.84
N VAL A 219 32.66 -11.59 -21.88
CA VAL A 219 33.41 -12.69 -22.49
C VAL A 219 33.39 -12.42 -23.98
N ILE A 220 34.54 -11.99 -24.51
CA ILE A 220 34.82 -11.97 -25.92
C ILE A 220 35.12 -13.43 -26.29
N GLY A 221 34.32 -13.99 -27.19
CA GLY A 221 34.49 -15.30 -27.81
C GLY A 221 33.94 -15.21 -29.21
#